data_AF-A0A090GCL0-F1
#
_entry.id   AF-A0A090GCL0-F1
#
_cell.length_a   1.000
_cell.length_b   1.000
_cell.length_c   1.000
_cell.angle_alpha   90.00
_cell.angle_beta   90.00
_cell.angle_gamma   90.00
#
_symmetry.space_group_name_H-M   'P 1'
#
loop_
_entity.id
_entity.type
_entity.pdbx_description
1 polymer ?
#
loop_
_entity_poly.entity_id
_entity_poly.type
_entity_poly.pdbx_seq_one_letter_code
_entity_poly.pdbx_strand_id
1 'polypeptide(L)'
;MTKMPARTDLIADWRNWRSASAWAARFVGWAVETEGSSRSSALIRIGLAMLFWSRWAGELLLYMDRSPAGLFLAANFFVATALLFIGYHSRAAAVWAGAVGLAMYYYFGFQLGREPWTHHHTYLLAVAALLIALTPCGRSYSLDRYLAVMHAERMGGPPPAERGNLWGLRLIVVQLSVLYFFAAFDKSNHAFLSGARLEQIFLWYYAGSDYPAGLAWPATMASVAVVALEYCLALGLPFRRSRRFLVVPGLAFHAILYLTLPVYTFSATMALLYLAYFDTDAVDEVIARLHGTGPAPTARGEVS
;
A
#
# COMPACT_ATOMS: atom_id res chain seq x y z
N MET A 1 57.26 8.70 -21.21
CA MET A 1 56.42 9.88 -21.54
C MET A 1 54.96 9.50 -21.37
N THR A 2 54.37 9.87 -20.25
CA THR A 2 52.95 9.62 -19.93
C THR A 2 52.12 10.56 -20.81
N LYS A 3 51.31 10.00 -21.72
CA LYS A 3 50.43 10.77 -22.60
C LYS A 3 49.45 11.55 -21.72
N MET A 4 49.57 12.88 -21.67
CA MET A 4 48.56 13.72 -21.02
C MET A 4 47.21 13.48 -21.69
N PRO A 5 46.13 13.20 -20.94
CA PRO A 5 44.80 13.06 -21.52
C PRO A 5 44.43 14.36 -22.26
N ALA A 6 43.77 14.20 -23.41
CA ALA A 6 43.38 15.32 -24.24
C ALA A 6 42.41 16.22 -23.46
N ARG A 7 42.59 17.54 -23.56
CA ARG A 7 41.79 18.58 -22.85
C ARG A 7 40.27 18.42 -23.06
N THR A 8 39.85 17.75 -24.11
CA THR A 8 38.46 17.39 -24.43
C THR A 8 37.84 16.38 -23.47
N ASP A 9 38.63 15.44 -22.92
CA ASP A 9 38.11 14.39 -22.04
C ASP A 9 37.74 14.96 -20.66
N LEU A 10 38.50 15.95 -20.19
CA LEU A 10 38.22 16.67 -18.93
C LEU A 10 36.94 17.50 -18.99
N ILE A 11 36.54 18.02 -20.16
CA ILE A 11 35.33 18.82 -20.32
C ILE A 11 34.08 17.92 -20.39
N ALA A 12 34.20 16.73 -21.01
CA ALA A 12 33.12 15.75 -21.07
C ALA A 12 32.79 15.19 -19.68
N ASP A 13 33.80 14.85 -18.88
CA ASP A 13 33.63 14.40 -17.49
C ASP A 13 32.98 15.49 -16.60
N TRP A 14 33.37 16.76 -16.79
CA TRP A 14 32.82 17.85 -16.01
C TRP A 14 31.34 18.13 -16.29
N ARG A 15 30.91 17.95 -17.56
CA ARG A 15 29.50 18.10 -17.96
C ARG A 15 28.64 16.95 -17.43
N ASN A 16 29.17 15.73 -17.42
CA ASN A 16 28.49 14.56 -16.86
C ASN A 16 28.36 14.64 -15.33
N TRP A 17 29.35 15.19 -14.64
CA TRP A 17 29.28 15.42 -13.19
C TRP A 17 28.21 16.46 -12.82
N ARG A 18 28.11 17.56 -13.58
CA ARG A 18 27.09 18.60 -13.39
C ARG A 18 25.67 18.09 -13.66
N SER A 19 25.49 17.22 -14.66
CA SER A 19 24.17 16.63 -14.94
C SER A 19 23.77 15.63 -13.85
N ALA A 20 24.69 14.76 -13.40
CA ALA A 20 24.43 13.80 -12.33
C ALA A 20 24.07 14.51 -11.00
N SER A 21 24.80 15.57 -10.64
CA SER A 21 24.50 16.37 -9.43
C SER A 21 23.15 17.11 -9.53
N ALA A 22 22.78 17.62 -10.70
CA ALA A 22 21.47 18.24 -10.91
C ALA A 22 20.32 17.20 -10.80
N TRP A 23 20.51 16.00 -11.35
CA TRP A 23 19.53 14.91 -11.20
C TRP A 23 19.40 14.45 -9.75
N ALA A 24 20.51 14.29 -9.04
CA ALA A 24 20.52 13.95 -7.62
C ALA A 24 19.80 15.02 -6.78
N ALA A 25 20.09 16.31 -7.01
CA ALA A 25 19.41 17.41 -6.32
C ALA A 25 17.90 17.43 -6.61
N ARG A 26 17.49 17.23 -7.86
CA ARG A 26 16.06 17.14 -8.22
C ARG A 26 15.39 15.93 -7.58
N PHE A 27 16.07 14.79 -7.53
CA PHE A 27 15.55 13.60 -6.87
C PHE A 27 15.44 13.80 -5.36
N VAL A 28 16.44 14.40 -4.71
CA VAL A 28 16.41 14.70 -3.28
C VAL A 28 15.31 15.71 -2.96
N GLY A 29 15.19 16.80 -3.71
CA GLY A 29 14.10 17.76 -3.53
C GLY A 29 12.73 17.11 -3.74
N TRP A 30 12.58 16.30 -4.79
CA TRP A 30 11.37 15.53 -4.98
C TRP A 30 11.12 14.55 -3.83
N ALA A 31 12.10 13.80 -3.35
CA ALA A 31 11.93 12.75 -2.34
C ALA A 31 11.72 13.31 -0.93
N VAL A 32 12.51 14.30 -0.53
CA VAL A 32 12.66 14.78 0.85
C VAL A 32 11.90 16.08 1.13
N GLU A 33 11.80 16.98 0.15
CA GLU A 33 11.29 18.34 0.39
C GLU A 33 9.80 18.49 0.06
N THR A 34 9.22 17.52 -0.65
CA THR A 34 7.79 17.59 -1.00
C THR A 34 6.92 17.13 0.17
N GLU A 35 6.08 18.06 0.61
CA GLU A 35 5.09 17.84 1.65
C GLU A 35 3.67 17.91 1.10
N GLY A 36 2.79 17.12 1.71
CA GLY A 36 1.36 17.10 1.41
C GLY A 36 0.54 16.83 2.66
N SER A 37 -0.79 16.90 2.54
CA SER A 37 -1.69 16.52 3.64
C SER A 37 -1.41 15.10 4.16
N SER A 38 -1.37 14.97 5.48
CA SER A 38 -1.13 13.70 6.17
C SER A 38 -2.39 12.83 6.32
N ARG A 39 -3.57 13.33 5.93
CA ARG A 39 -4.85 12.64 6.08
C ARG A 39 -4.91 11.30 5.34
N SER A 40 -4.37 11.23 4.12
CA SER A 40 -4.30 9.95 3.38
C SER A 40 -3.46 8.90 4.14
N SER A 41 -2.35 9.32 4.75
CA SER A 41 -1.51 8.42 5.55
C SER A 41 -2.22 7.97 6.84
N ALA A 42 -3.00 8.85 7.46
CA ALA A 42 -3.80 8.52 8.63
C ALA A 42 -4.92 7.52 8.30
N LEU A 43 -5.61 7.69 7.17
CA LEU A 43 -6.63 6.74 6.70
C LEU A 43 -6.03 5.36 6.38
N ILE A 44 -4.87 5.32 5.71
CA ILE A 44 -4.13 4.07 5.49
C ILE A 44 -3.77 3.42 6.82
N ARG A 45 -3.24 4.18 7.80
CA ARG A 45 -2.90 3.65 9.13
C ARG A 45 -4.11 2.99 9.81
N ILE A 46 -5.25 3.68 9.86
CA ILE A 46 -6.48 3.16 10.48
C ILE A 46 -6.94 1.89 9.75
N GLY A 47 -7.00 1.94 8.42
CA GLY A 47 -7.39 0.79 7.60
C GLY A 47 -6.46 -0.41 7.77
N LEU A 48 -5.14 -0.20 7.88
CA LEU A 48 -4.18 -1.28 8.11
C LEU A 48 -4.44 -1.97 9.44
N ALA A 49 -4.66 -1.22 10.53
CA ALA A 49 -4.98 -1.81 11.83
C ALA A 49 -6.28 -2.65 11.78
N MET A 50 -7.31 -2.15 11.09
CA MET A 50 -8.54 -2.91 10.86
C MET A 50 -8.28 -4.19 10.04
N LEU A 51 -7.41 -4.14 9.04
CA LEU A 51 -7.03 -5.30 8.24
C LEU A 51 -6.21 -6.33 9.03
N PHE A 52 -5.35 -5.90 9.94
CA PHE A 52 -4.69 -6.80 10.89
C PHE A 52 -5.74 -7.55 11.71
N TRP A 53 -6.72 -6.83 12.28
CA TRP A 53 -7.80 -7.46 13.05
C TRP A 53 -8.65 -8.40 12.21
N SER A 54 -9.08 -7.97 11.01
CA SER A 54 -9.89 -8.82 10.14
C SER A 54 -9.14 -10.09 9.71
N ARG A 55 -7.81 -10.02 9.57
CA ARG A 55 -7.01 -11.19 9.21
C ARG A 55 -6.78 -12.12 10.39
N TRP A 56 -6.39 -11.59 11.55
CA TRP A 56 -5.74 -12.41 12.58
C TRP A 56 -6.37 -12.34 13.97
N ALA A 57 -7.27 -11.39 14.26
CA ALA A 57 -7.79 -11.24 15.62
C ALA A 57 -8.46 -12.53 16.12
N GLY A 58 -9.24 -13.21 15.27
CA GLY A 58 -9.90 -14.46 15.63
C GLY A 58 -8.93 -15.61 15.95
N GLU A 59 -7.82 -15.69 15.23
CA GLU A 59 -6.78 -16.73 15.41
C GLU A 59 -5.86 -16.44 16.62
N LEU A 60 -5.81 -15.18 17.06
CA LEU A 60 -4.95 -14.70 18.14
C LEU A 60 -5.72 -14.38 19.42
N LEU A 61 -7.01 -14.75 19.54
CA LEU A 61 -7.73 -14.61 20.80
C LEU A 61 -6.98 -15.34 21.91
N LEU A 62 -6.89 -14.73 23.10
CA LEU A 62 -6.04 -15.20 24.21
C LEU A 62 -6.33 -16.64 24.66
N TYR A 63 -7.50 -17.18 24.34
CA TYR A 63 -7.87 -18.55 24.69
C TYR A 63 -7.51 -19.59 23.61
N MET A 64 -7.16 -19.17 22.39
CA MET A 64 -6.86 -20.06 21.26
C MET A 64 -5.53 -20.80 21.44
N ASP A 65 -4.53 -20.12 22.02
CA ASP A 65 -3.21 -20.68 22.30
C ASP A 65 -2.73 -20.20 23.68
N ARG A 66 -2.84 -21.08 24.68
CA ARG A 66 -2.47 -20.79 26.07
C ARG A 66 -0.99 -21.00 26.36
N SER A 67 -0.18 -21.35 25.36
CA SER A 67 1.26 -21.42 25.55
C SER A 67 1.83 -20.03 25.86
N PRO A 68 2.96 -19.92 26.59
CA PRO A 68 3.58 -18.62 26.86
C PRO A 68 3.91 -17.83 25.59
N ALA A 69 4.34 -18.52 24.53
CA ALA A 69 4.64 -17.90 23.24
C ALA A 69 3.38 -17.41 22.52
N GLY A 70 2.30 -18.20 22.54
CA GLY A 70 1.00 -17.81 21.96
C GLY A 70 0.39 -16.60 22.66
N LEU A 71 0.38 -16.60 23.99
CA LEU A 71 -0.09 -15.48 24.81
C LEU A 71 0.76 -14.21 24.58
N PHE A 72 2.09 -14.36 24.51
CA PHE A 72 2.98 -13.25 24.22
C PHE A 72 2.72 -12.66 22.83
N LEU A 73 2.58 -13.50 21.80
CA LEU A 73 2.25 -13.06 20.45
C LEU A 73 0.90 -12.34 20.40
N ALA A 74 -0.14 -12.92 20.99
CA ALA A 74 -1.48 -12.35 21.04
C ALA A 74 -1.50 -10.98 21.72
N ALA A 75 -0.87 -10.87 22.90
CA ALA A 75 -0.77 -9.60 23.61
C ALA A 75 -0.03 -8.53 22.79
N ASN A 76 1.12 -8.89 22.19
CA ASN A 76 1.86 -7.97 21.31
C ASN A 76 1.03 -7.53 20.11
N PHE A 77 0.31 -8.47 19.47
CA PHE A 77 -0.55 -8.18 18.33
C PHE A 77 -1.65 -7.17 18.71
N PHE A 78 -2.43 -7.44 19.76
CA PHE A 78 -3.54 -6.55 20.13
C PHE A 78 -3.05 -5.19 20.61
N VAL A 79 -1.97 -5.13 21.38
CA VAL A 79 -1.40 -3.85 21.83
C VAL A 79 -0.85 -3.06 20.63
N ALA A 80 0.01 -3.65 19.81
CA ALA A 80 0.61 -2.96 18.67
C ALA A 80 -0.46 -2.43 17.69
N THR A 81 -1.46 -3.25 17.37
CA THR A 81 -2.53 -2.89 16.42
C THR A 81 -3.54 -1.90 17.00
N ALA A 82 -3.83 -1.93 18.31
CA ALA A 82 -4.66 -0.92 18.96
C ALA A 82 -3.96 0.44 19.03
N LEU A 83 -2.66 0.47 19.37
CA LEU A 83 -1.86 1.69 19.32
C LEU A 83 -1.76 2.23 17.88
N LEU A 84 -1.62 1.33 16.90
CA LEU A 84 -1.65 1.68 15.49
C LEU A 84 -3.00 2.27 15.08
N PHE A 85 -4.12 1.71 15.54
CA PHE A 85 -5.48 2.15 15.20
C PHE A 85 -5.82 3.53 15.80
N ILE A 86 -5.48 3.74 17.07
CA ILE A 86 -5.73 5.01 17.77
C ILE A 86 -4.71 6.08 17.35
N GLY A 87 -3.52 5.66 16.88
CA GLY A 87 -2.45 6.56 16.48
C GLY A 87 -1.74 7.16 17.69
N TYR A 88 -1.34 6.32 18.64
CA TYR A 88 -0.46 6.69 19.75
C TYR A 88 0.95 6.18 19.47
N HIS A 89 1.93 7.09 19.50
CA HIS A 89 3.27 6.85 18.96
C HIS A 89 3.21 6.20 17.57
N SER A 90 2.41 6.78 16.68
CA SER A 90 1.91 6.17 15.44
C SER A 90 2.99 5.48 14.60
N ARG A 91 4.17 6.10 14.46
CA ARG A 91 5.28 5.54 13.68
C ARG A 91 5.92 4.33 14.39
N ALA A 92 6.09 4.39 15.70
CA ALA A 92 6.60 3.26 16.48
C ALA A 92 5.59 2.11 16.54
N ALA A 93 4.31 2.41 16.73
CA ALA A 93 3.23 1.42 16.68
C ALA A 93 3.16 0.73 15.31
N ALA A 94 3.38 1.47 14.21
CA ALA A 94 3.45 0.92 12.86
C ALA A 94 4.64 -0.03 12.67
N VAL A 95 5.83 0.34 13.17
CA VAL A 95 7.00 -0.55 13.19
C VAL A 95 6.71 -1.81 14.01
N TRP A 96 6.11 -1.66 15.20
CA TRP A 96 5.79 -2.79 16.07
C TRP A 96 4.78 -3.74 15.43
N ALA A 97 3.67 -3.22 14.88
CA ALA A 97 2.67 -4.03 14.20
C ALA A 97 3.26 -4.75 12.97
N GLY A 98 4.08 -4.06 12.17
CA GLY A 98 4.80 -4.67 11.05
C GLY A 98 5.78 -5.76 11.49
N ALA A 99 6.54 -5.55 12.56
CA ALA A 99 7.46 -6.53 13.12
C ALA A 99 6.72 -7.76 13.67
N VAL A 100 5.58 -7.58 14.35
CA VAL A 100 4.71 -8.68 14.78
C VAL A 100 4.21 -9.46 13.56
N GLY A 101 3.72 -8.77 12.51
CA GLY A 101 3.30 -9.42 11.27
C GLY A 101 4.42 -10.22 10.57
N LEU A 102 5.66 -9.70 10.56
CA LEU A 102 6.81 -10.43 10.03
C LEU A 102 7.20 -11.63 10.91
N ALA A 103 7.12 -11.51 12.23
CA ALA A 103 7.34 -12.63 13.14
C ALA A 103 6.29 -13.72 12.93
N MET A 104 5.03 -13.34 12.73
CA MET A 104 3.96 -14.28 12.36
C MET A 104 4.26 -14.98 11.04
N TYR A 105 4.71 -14.25 10.02
CA TYR A 105 5.04 -14.81 8.71
C TYR A 105 6.24 -15.79 8.76
N TYR A 106 7.40 -15.32 9.24
CA TYR A 106 8.65 -16.07 9.17
C TYR A 106 8.79 -17.11 10.29
N TYR A 107 8.54 -16.72 11.54
CA TYR A 107 8.76 -17.62 12.67
C TYR A 107 7.56 -18.55 12.87
N PHE A 108 6.38 -18.01 13.11
CA PHE A 108 5.22 -18.88 13.38
C PHE A 108 4.72 -19.58 12.10
N GLY A 109 4.74 -18.90 10.96
CA GLY A 109 4.32 -19.45 9.67
C GLY A 109 5.30 -20.50 9.15
N PHE A 110 6.50 -20.08 8.73
CA PHE A 110 7.47 -21.01 8.14
C PHE A 110 8.18 -21.90 9.16
N GLN A 111 8.74 -21.35 10.24
CA GLN A 111 9.55 -22.14 11.18
C GLN A 111 8.70 -23.12 12.00
N LEU A 112 7.51 -22.71 12.44
CA LEU A 112 6.60 -23.54 13.26
C LEU A 112 5.48 -24.21 12.45
N GLY A 113 5.45 -24.03 11.13
CA GLY A 113 4.53 -24.75 10.24
C GLY A 113 3.07 -24.28 10.28
N ARG A 114 2.78 -23.04 10.69
CA ARG A 114 1.43 -22.46 10.58
C ARG A 114 1.17 -21.99 9.15
N GLU A 115 0.92 -22.94 8.26
CA GLU A 115 0.75 -22.71 6.81
C GLU A 115 -0.15 -21.51 6.45
N PRO A 116 -1.32 -21.27 7.10
CA PRO A 116 -2.19 -20.13 6.75
C PRO A 116 -1.53 -18.75 6.91
N TRP A 117 -0.43 -18.65 7.65
CA TRP A 117 0.29 -17.41 7.91
C TRP A 117 1.37 -17.13 6.86
N THR A 118 1.71 -18.11 6.03
CA THR A 118 2.79 -18.05 5.02
C THR A 118 2.36 -17.49 3.66
N HIS A 119 1.07 -17.18 3.49
CA HIS A 119 0.59 -16.64 2.22
C HIS A 119 1.12 -15.23 1.95
N HIS A 120 1.53 -14.92 0.72
CA HIS A 120 2.17 -13.64 0.37
C HIS A 120 1.37 -12.37 0.72
N HIS A 121 0.05 -12.46 0.86
CA HIS A 121 -0.79 -11.33 1.27
C HIS A 121 -0.57 -10.92 2.74
N THR A 122 -0.19 -11.85 3.62
CA THR A 122 0.14 -11.53 5.02
C THR A 122 1.45 -10.76 5.11
N TYR A 123 2.42 -11.13 4.27
CA TYR A 123 3.68 -10.41 4.11
C TYR A 123 3.44 -8.98 3.63
N LEU A 124 2.60 -8.77 2.62
CA LEU A 124 2.25 -7.43 2.14
C LEU A 124 1.65 -6.56 3.26
N LEU A 125 0.72 -7.11 4.05
CA LEU A 125 0.09 -6.39 5.15
C LEU A 125 1.13 -5.95 6.22
N ALA A 126 2.06 -6.84 6.57
CA ALA A 126 3.15 -6.53 7.48
C ALA A 126 4.09 -5.45 6.92
N VAL A 127 4.50 -5.56 5.65
CA VAL A 127 5.35 -4.57 4.97
C VAL A 127 4.64 -3.23 4.84
N ALA A 128 3.35 -3.20 4.55
CA ALA A 128 2.57 -1.97 4.47
C ALA A 128 2.57 -1.21 5.81
N ALA A 129 2.52 -1.91 6.94
CA ALA A 129 2.68 -1.31 8.26
C ALA A 129 4.09 -0.73 8.49
N LEU A 130 5.13 -1.39 8.01
CA LEU A 130 6.49 -0.83 8.08
C LEU A 130 6.63 0.43 7.19
N LEU A 131 6.04 0.41 5.99
CA LEU A 131 6.07 1.55 5.08
C LEU A 131 5.25 2.73 5.61
N ILE A 132 4.11 2.50 6.27
CA ILE A 132 3.31 3.60 6.86
C ILE A 132 4.05 4.30 8.00
N ALA A 133 5.01 3.63 8.67
CA ALA A 133 5.88 4.27 9.66
C ALA A 133 6.81 5.34 9.04
N LEU A 134 7.03 5.30 7.72
CA LEU A 134 7.82 6.29 6.98
C LEU A 134 6.98 7.49 6.49
N THR A 135 5.71 7.54 6.87
CA THR A 135 4.78 8.64 6.53
C THR A 135 4.45 9.50 7.76
N PRO A 136 3.87 10.70 7.59
CA PRO A 136 3.34 11.50 8.69
C PRO A 136 1.99 10.95 9.24
N CYS A 137 1.82 9.63 9.36
CA CYS A 137 0.54 8.98 9.73
C CYS A 137 0.00 9.32 11.13
N GLY A 138 0.82 9.97 11.97
CA GLY A 138 0.42 10.49 13.28
C GLY A 138 0.06 11.98 13.29
N ARG A 139 0.08 12.69 12.15
CA ARG A 139 -0.25 14.13 12.09
C ARG A 139 -1.73 14.43 11.85
N SER A 140 -2.55 13.45 11.47
CA SER A 140 -4.01 13.56 11.34
C SER A 140 -4.69 12.32 11.94
N TYR A 141 -5.93 12.50 12.43
CA TYR A 141 -6.82 11.45 12.96
C TYR A 141 -6.16 10.50 13.98
N SER A 142 -5.28 11.02 14.83
CA SER A 142 -4.47 10.25 15.76
C SER A 142 -4.52 10.86 17.16
N LEU A 143 -4.27 10.03 18.18
CA LEU A 143 -4.06 10.52 19.55
C LEU A 143 -2.82 11.41 19.64
N ASP A 144 -1.75 11.09 18.89
CA ASP A 144 -0.55 11.94 18.79
C ASP A 144 -0.90 13.38 18.40
N ARG A 145 -1.79 13.54 17.41
CA ARG A 145 -2.26 14.84 16.92
C ARG A 145 -3.08 15.55 17.99
N TYR A 146 -4.02 14.84 18.60
CA TYR A 146 -4.87 15.41 19.66
C TYR A 146 -4.01 15.97 20.81
N LEU A 147 -3.06 15.18 21.31
CA LEU A 147 -2.14 15.59 22.37
C LEU A 147 -1.28 16.80 21.95
N ALA A 148 -0.79 16.82 20.70
CA ALA A 148 0.01 17.93 20.19
C ALA A 148 -0.80 19.23 20.06
N VAL A 149 -2.07 19.16 19.65
CA VAL A 149 -2.97 20.33 19.59
C VAL A 149 -3.27 20.84 20.99
N MET A 150 -3.66 19.96 21.93
CA MET A 150 -3.90 20.35 23.32
C MET A 150 -2.67 21.01 23.95
N HIS A 151 -1.47 20.50 23.66
CA HIS A 151 -0.24 21.10 24.16
C HIS A 151 0.00 22.50 23.57
N ALA A 152 -0.21 22.69 22.27
CA ALA A 152 -0.09 23.99 21.63
C ALA A 152 -1.10 25.01 22.19
N GLU A 153 -2.35 24.61 22.39
CA GLU A 153 -3.40 25.45 22.99
C GLU A 153 -3.03 25.90 24.41
N ARG A 154 -2.53 24.99 25.24
CA ARG A 154 -2.06 25.32 26.60
C ARG A 154 -0.89 26.31 26.60
N MET A 155 -0.06 26.26 25.57
CA MET A 155 1.07 27.18 25.38
C MET A 155 0.68 28.47 24.64
N GLY A 156 -0.60 28.66 24.28
CA GLY A 156 -1.08 29.81 23.51
C GLY A 156 -0.58 29.86 22.06
N GLY A 157 -0.08 28.75 21.53
CA GLY A 157 0.45 28.65 20.17
C GLY A 157 -0.59 28.14 19.16
N PRO A 158 -0.33 28.31 17.85
CA PRO A 158 -1.19 27.76 16.81
C PRO A 158 -1.11 26.22 16.78
N PRO A 159 -2.18 25.51 16.36
CA PRO A 159 -2.15 24.07 16.22
C PRO A 159 -1.09 23.65 15.18
N PRO A 160 -0.35 22.54 15.39
CA PRO A 160 0.64 22.07 14.42
C PRO A 160 0.02 21.81 13.04
N ALA A 161 0.81 21.82 11.96
CA ALA A 161 0.28 21.55 10.63
C ALA A 161 -0.04 20.06 10.40
N GLU A 162 -1.12 19.77 9.67
CA GLU A 162 -1.51 18.41 9.24
C GLU A 162 -0.81 17.98 7.95
N ARG A 163 0.41 18.45 7.72
CA ARG A 163 1.19 18.19 6.51
C ARG A 163 2.47 17.44 6.86
N GLY A 164 3.08 16.78 5.90
CA GLY A 164 4.42 16.23 6.05
C GLY A 164 4.94 15.57 4.79
N ASN A 165 6.17 15.07 4.89
CA ASN A 165 6.91 14.46 3.80
C ASN A 165 6.17 13.26 3.16
N LEU A 166 6.14 13.21 1.83
CA LEU A 166 5.41 12.21 1.03
C LEU A 166 6.22 10.97 0.61
N TRP A 167 7.48 10.87 1.04
CA TRP A 167 8.39 9.76 0.70
C TRP A 167 7.81 8.39 1.03
N GLY A 168 7.28 8.21 2.25
CA GLY A 168 6.71 6.92 2.65
C GLY A 168 5.52 6.49 1.76
N LEU A 169 4.67 7.44 1.33
CA LEU A 169 3.57 7.14 0.41
C LEU A 169 4.09 6.72 -0.97
N ARG A 170 5.19 7.32 -1.44
CA ARG A 170 5.82 6.92 -2.69
C ARG A 170 6.45 5.54 -2.61
N LEU A 171 7.03 5.17 -1.47
CA LEU A 171 7.52 3.81 -1.25
C LEU A 171 6.37 2.80 -1.30
N ILE A 172 5.19 3.14 -0.76
CA ILE A 172 3.98 2.32 -0.92
C ILE A 172 3.61 2.20 -2.40
N VAL A 173 3.61 3.29 -3.16
CA VAL A 173 3.36 3.28 -4.61
C VAL A 173 4.34 2.37 -5.35
N VAL A 174 5.64 2.44 -5.05
CA VAL A 174 6.66 1.57 -5.63
C VAL A 174 6.41 0.11 -5.26
N GLN A 175 6.12 -0.17 -3.99
CA GLN A 175 5.81 -1.52 -3.51
C GLN A 175 4.62 -2.12 -4.27
N LEU A 176 3.55 -1.36 -4.48
CA LEU A 176 2.38 -1.80 -5.25
C LEU A 176 2.72 -2.04 -6.72
N SER A 177 3.50 -1.16 -7.34
CA SER A 177 3.95 -1.33 -8.72
C SER A 177 4.81 -2.57 -8.91
N VAL A 178 5.76 -2.82 -8.00
CA VAL A 178 6.60 -4.02 -7.98
C VAL A 178 5.73 -5.27 -7.83
N LEU A 179 4.77 -5.23 -6.91
CA LEU A 179 3.86 -6.35 -6.68
C LEU A 179 3.04 -6.66 -7.94
N TYR A 180 2.40 -5.67 -8.56
CA TYR A 180 1.65 -5.88 -9.79
C TYR A 180 2.53 -6.40 -10.93
N PHE A 181 3.75 -5.86 -11.06
CA PHE A 181 4.66 -6.29 -12.12
C PHE A 181 5.03 -7.77 -11.97
N PHE A 182 5.50 -8.18 -10.79
CA PHE A 182 5.90 -9.56 -10.58
C PHE A 182 4.69 -10.52 -10.55
N ALA A 183 3.52 -10.07 -10.11
CA ALA A 183 2.28 -10.84 -10.22
C ALA A 183 1.87 -11.08 -11.68
N ALA A 184 2.00 -10.08 -12.56
CA ALA A 184 1.75 -10.23 -13.99
C ALA A 184 2.79 -11.12 -14.66
N PHE A 185 4.06 -10.92 -14.28
CA PHE A 185 5.19 -11.68 -14.81
C PHE A 185 5.08 -13.17 -14.47
N ASP A 186 4.79 -13.51 -13.22
CA ASP A 186 4.56 -14.90 -12.80
C ASP A 186 3.44 -15.56 -13.61
N LYS A 187 2.37 -14.81 -13.92
CA LYS A 187 1.24 -15.27 -14.75
C LYS A 187 1.50 -15.22 -16.25
N SER A 188 2.65 -14.70 -16.70
CA SER A 188 3.00 -14.59 -18.13
C SER A 188 3.57 -15.90 -18.68
N ASN A 189 2.92 -17.02 -18.38
CA ASN A 189 3.31 -18.35 -18.85
C ASN A 189 2.09 -19.08 -19.44
N HIS A 190 2.35 -20.09 -20.27
CA HIS A 190 1.29 -20.82 -20.98
C HIS A 190 0.27 -21.47 -20.03
N ALA A 191 0.70 -21.97 -18.87
CA ALA A 191 -0.20 -22.64 -17.93
C ALA A 191 -1.26 -21.68 -17.37
N PHE A 192 -0.94 -20.39 -17.23
CA PHE A 192 -1.92 -19.38 -16.83
C PHE A 192 -2.67 -18.80 -18.05
N LEU A 193 -1.95 -18.38 -19.11
CA LEU A 193 -2.54 -17.69 -20.26
C LEU A 193 -3.52 -18.55 -21.07
N SER A 194 -3.39 -19.88 -21.01
CA SER A 194 -4.34 -20.82 -21.65
C SER A 194 -5.70 -20.90 -20.96
N GLY A 195 -5.92 -20.21 -19.83
CA GLY A 195 -7.17 -20.32 -19.06
C GLY A 195 -7.20 -21.47 -18.07
N ALA A 196 -6.34 -22.48 -18.24
CA ALA A 196 -6.36 -23.72 -17.46
C ALA A 196 -6.29 -23.47 -15.93
N ARG A 197 -5.51 -22.49 -15.46
CA ARG A 197 -5.47 -22.14 -14.03
C ARG A 197 -6.77 -21.52 -13.53
N LEU A 198 -7.42 -20.67 -14.31
CA LEU A 198 -8.71 -20.11 -13.92
C LEU A 198 -9.84 -21.15 -13.96
N GLU A 199 -9.80 -22.07 -14.93
CA GLU A 199 -10.70 -23.23 -14.96
C GLU A 199 -10.55 -24.08 -13.70
N GLN A 200 -9.31 -24.43 -13.32
CA GLN A 200 -9.04 -25.19 -12.11
C GLN A 200 -9.58 -24.50 -10.85
N ILE A 201 -9.35 -23.19 -10.73
CA ILE A 201 -9.87 -22.39 -9.61
C ILE A 201 -11.41 -22.41 -9.62
N PHE A 202 -12.03 -22.24 -10.78
CA PHE A 202 -13.49 -22.25 -10.91
C PHE A 202 -14.09 -23.59 -10.50
N LEU A 203 -13.53 -24.69 -11.00
CA LEU A 203 -13.94 -26.05 -10.64
C LEU A 203 -13.76 -26.28 -9.13
N TRP A 204 -12.61 -25.90 -8.58
CA TRP A 204 -12.32 -26.10 -7.16
C TRP A 204 -13.32 -25.40 -6.22
N TYR A 205 -13.70 -24.16 -6.53
CA TYR A 205 -14.56 -23.37 -5.63
C TYR A 205 -16.06 -23.43 -5.95
N TYR A 206 -16.47 -23.72 -7.19
CA TYR A 206 -17.85 -23.52 -7.64
C TYR A 206 -18.53 -24.72 -8.28
N ALA A 207 -17.81 -25.54 -9.06
CA ALA A 207 -18.43 -26.57 -9.89
C ALA A 207 -18.02 -28.00 -9.53
N GLY A 208 -17.03 -28.19 -8.67
CA GLY A 208 -16.52 -29.51 -8.29
C GLY A 208 -16.01 -30.30 -9.50
N SER A 209 -16.54 -31.51 -9.70
CA SER A 209 -16.21 -32.38 -10.83
C SER A 209 -16.91 -32.02 -12.14
N ASP A 210 -17.95 -31.17 -12.09
CA ASP A 210 -18.81 -30.92 -13.24
C ASP A 210 -18.20 -29.83 -14.13
N TYR A 211 -17.57 -30.24 -15.23
CA TYR A 211 -16.93 -29.32 -16.16
C TYR A 211 -17.97 -28.62 -17.06
N PRO A 212 -18.17 -27.30 -16.95
CA PRO A 212 -19.16 -26.61 -17.76
C PRO A 212 -18.72 -26.54 -19.22
N ALA A 213 -19.61 -26.93 -20.13
CA ALA A 213 -19.35 -26.80 -21.56
C ALA A 213 -19.08 -25.33 -21.93
N GLY A 214 -17.95 -25.07 -22.59
CA GLY A 214 -17.58 -23.74 -23.06
C GLY A 214 -16.81 -22.87 -22.06
N LEU A 215 -16.44 -23.35 -20.86
CA LEU A 215 -15.69 -22.57 -19.86
C LEU A 215 -14.30 -22.12 -20.34
N ALA A 216 -13.64 -22.93 -21.17
CA ALA A 216 -12.25 -22.70 -21.60
C ALA A 216 -12.03 -21.36 -22.30
N TRP A 217 -12.94 -20.95 -23.18
CA TRP A 217 -12.80 -19.71 -23.94
C TRP A 217 -12.90 -18.46 -23.04
N PRO A 218 -13.96 -18.28 -22.22
CA PRO A 218 -14.01 -17.24 -21.19
C PRO A 218 -12.82 -17.25 -20.25
N ALA A 219 -12.36 -18.43 -19.79
CA ALA A 219 -11.22 -18.54 -18.89
C ALA A 219 -9.91 -18.07 -19.55
N THR A 220 -9.70 -18.37 -20.82
CA THR A 220 -8.56 -17.88 -21.60
C THR A 220 -8.61 -16.36 -21.73
N MET A 221 -9.76 -15.80 -22.14
CA MET A 221 -9.94 -14.35 -22.26
C MET A 221 -9.70 -13.63 -20.93
N ALA A 222 -10.26 -14.16 -19.84
CA ALA A 222 -10.07 -13.63 -18.50
C ALA A 222 -8.60 -13.69 -18.07
N SER A 223 -7.89 -14.79 -18.36
CA SER A 223 -6.47 -14.93 -18.01
C SER A 223 -5.60 -13.89 -18.70
N VAL A 224 -5.80 -13.70 -20.01
CA VAL A 224 -5.09 -12.65 -20.78
C VAL A 224 -5.46 -11.26 -20.25
N ALA A 225 -6.74 -11.00 -19.98
CA ALA A 225 -7.20 -9.72 -19.45
C ALA A 225 -6.60 -9.40 -18.08
N VAL A 226 -6.50 -10.38 -17.18
CA VAL A 226 -5.87 -10.23 -15.85
C VAL A 226 -4.39 -9.86 -16.00
N VAL A 227 -3.63 -10.59 -16.82
CA VAL A 227 -2.19 -10.31 -17.01
C VAL A 227 -1.98 -8.94 -17.65
N ALA A 228 -2.76 -8.60 -18.68
CA ALA A 228 -2.69 -7.29 -19.32
C ALA A 228 -3.03 -6.16 -18.34
N LEU A 229 -4.10 -6.33 -17.55
CA LEU A 229 -4.49 -5.36 -16.54
C LEU A 229 -3.40 -5.19 -15.48
N GLU A 230 -2.84 -6.27 -14.94
CA GLU A 230 -1.78 -6.19 -13.92
C GLU A 230 -0.54 -5.45 -14.44
N TYR A 231 -0.10 -5.70 -15.68
CA TYR A 231 0.98 -4.90 -16.29
C TYR A 231 0.59 -3.42 -16.46
N CYS A 232 -0.64 -3.14 -16.91
CA CYS A 232 -1.16 -1.77 -17.00
C CYS A 232 -1.20 -1.09 -15.64
N LEU A 233 -1.57 -1.79 -14.57
CA LEU A 233 -1.56 -1.26 -13.20
C LEU A 233 -0.12 -1.00 -12.72
N ALA A 234 0.78 -1.97 -12.91
CA ALA A 234 2.18 -1.87 -12.49
C ALA A 234 2.87 -0.62 -13.06
N LEU A 235 2.73 -0.43 -14.37
CA LEU A 235 3.41 0.62 -15.12
C LEU A 235 2.59 1.91 -15.20
N GLY A 236 1.27 1.83 -15.32
CA GLY A 236 0.41 2.98 -15.59
C GLY A 236 -0.11 3.69 -14.35
N LEU A 237 -0.35 3.00 -13.24
CA LEU A 237 -0.97 3.59 -12.05
C LEU A 237 -0.11 4.68 -11.35
N PRO A 238 1.24 4.58 -11.32
CA PRO A 238 2.10 5.64 -10.80
C PRO A 238 1.92 6.99 -11.51
N PHE A 239 1.63 6.99 -12.82
CA PHE A 239 1.55 8.21 -13.61
C PHE A 239 0.14 8.83 -13.57
N ARG A 240 0.06 10.12 -13.21
CA ARG A 240 -1.22 10.85 -13.03
C ARG A 240 -2.15 10.76 -14.24
N ARG A 241 -1.61 10.80 -15.47
CA ARG A 241 -2.40 10.82 -16.71
C ARG A 241 -3.13 9.50 -16.98
N SER A 242 -2.47 8.37 -16.74
CA SER A 242 -3.03 7.02 -16.91
C SER A 242 -3.83 6.57 -15.70
N ARG A 243 -3.45 7.00 -14.49
CA ARG A 243 -4.12 6.63 -13.23
C ARG A 243 -5.63 6.77 -13.27
N ARG A 244 -6.16 7.89 -13.80
CA ARG A 244 -7.61 8.13 -13.87
C ARG A 244 -8.38 7.05 -14.63
N PHE A 245 -7.72 6.36 -15.58
CA PHE A 245 -8.32 5.27 -16.36
C PHE A 245 -8.11 3.90 -15.71
N LEU A 246 -7.16 3.78 -14.79
CA LEU A 246 -6.72 2.50 -14.22
C LEU A 246 -7.21 2.27 -12.80
N VAL A 247 -7.54 3.33 -12.05
CA VAL A 247 -8.08 3.19 -10.69
C VAL A 247 -9.36 2.38 -10.68
N VAL A 248 -10.34 2.72 -11.52
CA VAL A 248 -11.64 2.03 -11.54
C VAL A 248 -11.50 0.57 -11.97
N PRO A 249 -10.82 0.22 -13.10
CA PRO A 249 -10.56 -1.17 -13.44
C PRO A 249 -9.77 -1.93 -12.36
N GLY A 250 -8.77 -1.30 -11.73
CA GLY A 250 -8.00 -1.93 -10.66
C GLY A 250 -8.82 -2.21 -9.40
N LEU A 251 -9.67 -1.27 -8.97
CA LEU A 251 -10.59 -1.48 -7.85
C LEU A 251 -11.66 -2.53 -8.18
N ALA A 252 -12.21 -2.50 -9.39
CA ALA A 252 -13.16 -3.51 -9.85
C ALA A 252 -12.54 -4.91 -9.89
N PHE A 253 -11.30 -5.02 -10.37
CA PHE A 253 -10.53 -6.26 -10.34
C PHE A 253 -10.38 -6.79 -8.91
N HIS A 254 -9.95 -5.95 -7.96
CA HIS A 254 -9.86 -6.35 -6.56
C HIS A 254 -11.21 -6.71 -5.93
N ALA A 255 -12.29 -6.01 -6.29
CA ALA A 255 -13.63 -6.35 -5.82
C ALA A 255 -14.09 -7.72 -6.35
N ILE A 256 -13.83 -8.02 -7.63
CA ILE A 256 -14.11 -9.34 -8.21
C ILE A 256 -13.31 -10.42 -7.49
N LEU A 257 -12.01 -10.23 -7.28
CA LEU A 257 -11.19 -11.21 -6.54
C LEU A 257 -11.67 -11.38 -5.09
N TYR A 258 -12.05 -10.30 -4.42
CA TYR A 258 -12.58 -10.34 -3.06
C TYR A 258 -13.86 -11.18 -2.97
N LEU A 259 -14.74 -11.08 -3.96
CA LEU A 259 -16.01 -11.80 -3.97
C LEU A 259 -15.87 -13.25 -4.46
N THR A 260 -14.94 -13.49 -5.38
CA THR A 260 -14.84 -14.78 -6.09
C THR A 260 -13.73 -15.69 -5.58
N LEU A 261 -12.76 -15.18 -4.82
CA LEU A 261 -11.64 -15.96 -4.30
C LEU A 261 -11.48 -15.71 -2.79
N PRO A 262 -11.03 -16.71 -2.01
CA PRO A 262 -10.81 -16.56 -0.56
C PRO A 262 -9.52 -15.77 -0.23
N VAL A 263 -9.29 -14.66 -0.91
CA VAL A 263 -8.14 -13.75 -0.74
C VAL A 263 -8.59 -12.36 -0.25
N TYR A 264 -9.57 -12.34 0.65
CA TYR A 264 -10.27 -11.13 1.10
C TYR A 264 -9.33 -10.00 1.54
N THR A 265 -8.39 -10.32 2.44
CA THR A 265 -7.50 -9.33 3.05
C THR A 265 -6.49 -8.76 2.06
N PHE A 266 -6.11 -9.52 1.04
CA PHE A 266 -5.23 -9.04 -0.02
C PHE A 266 -5.92 -7.92 -0.81
N SER A 267 -7.11 -8.18 -1.36
CA SER A 267 -7.84 -7.21 -2.18
C SER A 267 -8.20 -5.96 -1.39
N ALA A 268 -8.58 -6.11 -0.11
CA ALA A 268 -8.85 -4.97 0.76
C ALA A 268 -7.58 -4.16 1.08
N THR A 269 -6.43 -4.82 1.28
CA THR A 269 -5.13 -4.14 1.45
C THR A 269 -4.77 -3.35 0.20
N MET A 270 -4.89 -3.95 -0.99
CA MET A 270 -4.59 -3.28 -2.26
C MET A 270 -5.50 -2.06 -2.48
N ALA A 271 -6.80 -2.20 -2.24
CA ALA A 271 -7.76 -1.11 -2.35
C ALA A 271 -7.48 0.02 -1.34
N LEU A 272 -7.10 -0.30 -0.10
CA LEU A 272 -6.72 0.69 0.90
C LEU A 272 -5.46 1.46 0.47
N LEU A 273 -4.42 0.74 0.01
CA LEU A 273 -3.16 1.35 -0.38
C LEU A 273 -3.27 2.19 -1.67
N TYR A 274 -4.38 2.09 -2.42
CA TYR A 274 -4.65 3.02 -3.53
C TYR A 274 -4.75 4.47 -3.08
N LEU A 275 -5.05 4.74 -1.81
CA LEU A 275 -4.98 6.08 -1.23
C LEU A 275 -3.61 6.73 -1.43
N ALA A 276 -2.52 5.95 -1.49
CA ALA A 276 -1.18 6.46 -1.73
C ALA A 276 -0.95 6.97 -3.17
N TYR A 277 -1.78 6.54 -4.13
CA TYR A 277 -1.70 7.09 -5.48
C TYR A 277 -2.30 8.49 -5.56
N PHE A 278 -3.35 8.80 -4.82
CA PHE A 278 -4.04 10.09 -4.98
C PHE A 278 -3.19 11.27 -4.52
N ASP A 279 -3.45 12.43 -5.12
CA ASP A 279 -2.87 13.68 -4.65
C ASP A 279 -3.39 13.96 -3.24
N THR A 280 -2.48 14.05 -2.27
CA THR A 280 -2.85 14.17 -0.85
C THR A 280 -3.66 15.43 -0.57
N ASP A 281 -3.42 16.51 -1.31
CA ASP A 281 -4.15 17.76 -1.12
C ASP A 281 -5.54 17.69 -1.77
N ALA A 282 -5.70 16.97 -2.88
CA ALA A 282 -7.02 16.70 -3.44
C ALA A 282 -7.88 15.83 -2.51
N VAL A 283 -7.28 14.85 -1.83
CA VAL A 283 -7.96 14.06 -0.80
C VAL A 283 -8.38 14.94 0.38
N ASP A 284 -7.51 15.85 0.80
CA ASP A 284 -7.79 16.82 1.86
C ASP A 284 -8.98 17.72 1.53
N GLU A 285 -9.04 18.26 0.31
CA GLU A 285 -10.16 19.07 -0.17
C GLU A 285 -11.48 18.30 -0.14
N VAL A 286 -11.49 17.05 -0.60
CA VAL A 286 -12.70 16.21 -0.57
C VAL A 286 -13.17 15.99 0.87
N ILE A 287 -12.25 15.69 1.79
CA ILE A 287 -12.59 15.51 3.21
C ILE A 287 -13.10 16.82 3.82
N ALA A 288 -12.47 17.95 3.52
CA ALA A 288 -12.92 19.26 3.99
C ALA A 288 -14.35 19.57 3.50
N ARG A 289 -14.67 19.26 2.24
CA ARG A 289 -16.04 19.39 1.72
C ARG A 289 -17.03 18.49 2.46
N LEU A 290 -16.66 17.24 2.73
CA LEU A 290 -17.50 16.30 3.49
C LEU A 290 -17.76 16.77 4.93
N HIS A 291 -16.80 17.47 5.54
CA HIS A 291 -16.96 18.08 6.87
C HIS A 291 -17.66 19.45 6.85
N GLY A 292 -18.06 19.97 5.69
CA GLY A 292 -18.65 21.30 5.56
C GLY A 292 -17.68 22.46 5.80
N THR A 293 -16.37 22.18 5.85
CA THR A 293 -15.32 23.20 6.06
C THR A 293 -14.61 23.60 4.76
N GLY A 294 -14.91 22.93 3.65
CA GLY A 294 -14.36 23.23 2.34
C GLY A 294 -15.04 24.43 1.68
N PRO A 295 -14.37 25.14 0.75
CA PRO A 295 -15.00 26.19 -0.04
C PRO A 295 -16.22 25.63 -0.76
N ALA A 296 -17.33 26.36 -0.74
CA ALA A 296 -18.51 26.03 -1.52
C ALA A 296 -18.09 25.82 -2.98
N PRO A 297 -18.64 24.81 -3.69
CA PRO A 297 -18.32 24.62 -5.10
C PRO A 297 -18.65 25.92 -5.82
N THR A 298 -17.63 26.61 -6.32
CA THR A 298 -17.82 27.70 -7.26
C THR A 298 -18.58 27.10 -8.43
N ALA A 299 -19.81 27.59 -8.64
CA ALA A 299 -20.59 27.26 -9.82
C ALA A 299 -19.64 27.37 -11.02
N ARG A 300 -19.47 26.26 -11.74
CA ARG A 300 -18.52 26.13 -12.85
C ARG A 300 -18.59 27.39 -13.71
N GLY A 301 -17.47 28.10 -13.82
CA GLY A 301 -17.26 29.07 -14.87
C GLY A 301 -17.60 28.39 -16.20
N GLU A 302 -18.47 29.07 -16.95
CA GLU A 302 -18.87 28.69 -18.29
C GLU A 302 -17.63 28.38 -19.13
N VAL A 303 -17.63 27.19 -19.73
CA VAL A 303 -16.64 26.79 -20.72
C VAL A 303 -16.93 27.61 -21.98
N SER A 304 -16.04 28.56 -22.30
CA SER A 304 -15.81 28.99 -23.69
C SER A 304 -14.60 28.27 -24.25
#